data_AF-A0A183K3N7-F1
#
_entry.id   AF-A0A183K3N7-F1
#
_cell.length_a   1.000
_cell.length_b   1.000
_cell.length_c   1.000
_cell.angle_alpha   90.00
_cell.angle_beta   90.00
_cell.angle_gamma   90.00
#
_symmetry.space_group_name_H-M   'P 1'
#
loop_
_entity.id
_entity.type
_entity.pdbx_description
1 polymer ?
#
loop_
_entity_poly.entity_id
_entity_poly.type
_entity_poly.pdbx_seq_one_letter_code
_entity_poly.pdbx_strand_id
1 'polypeptide(L)'
;MTEIGNKGKAEIFTYENHDDSTDCSEDPDSQQEPNFGLLFDIDGVLGRGLEVLPQAAEAFKLLCDPDKKELRVPVALVTNGSGDAATKVQMVSKWFGINIHPDQVILAPSPLSVYKEYHDKCVLFIGQGNIIKLANE
;
A
#
# COMPACT_ATOMS: atom_id res chain seq x y z
N MET A 1 -24.27 21.68 44.78
CA MET A 1 -24.20 20.25 45.15
C MET A 1 -23.99 19.48 43.86
N THR A 2 -23.09 18.50 43.92
CA THR A 2 -22.10 18.16 42.90
C THR A 2 -22.67 17.32 41.75
N GLU A 3 -22.38 17.72 40.50
CA GLU A 3 -22.54 16.88 39.32
C GLU A 3 -21.31 15.97 39.14
N ILE A 4 -21.58 14.73 38.74
CA ILE A 4 -20.66 13.60 38.70
C ILE A 4 -19.86 13.67 37.41
N GLY A 5 -18.57 14.00 37.51
CA GLY A 5 -17.63 13.96 36.39
C GLY A 5 -17.14 12.54 36.11
N ASN A 6 -17.39 12.05 34.90
CA ASN A 6 -16.64 10.91 34.36
C ASN A 6 -16.11 11.30 32.98
N LYS A 7 -14.88 11.83 32.94
CA LYS A 7 -14.10 11.99 31.72
C LYS A 7 -12.97 10.98 31.76
N GLY A 8 -13.12 9.88 31.03
CA GLY A 8 -12.03 8.96 30.72
C GLY A 8 -10.94 9.70 29.95
N LYS A 9 -9.71 9.61 30.45
CA LYS A 9 -8.51 10.08 29.74
C LYS A 9 -8.22 9.10 28.61
N ALA A 10 -8.02 9.62 27.40
CA ALA A 10 -7.32 8.89 26.35
C ALA A 10 -5.83 8.86 26.71
N GLU A 11 -5.24 7.66 26.77
CA GLU A 11 -3.79 7.52 26.90
C GLU A 11 -3.13 7.83 25.56
N ILE A 12 -2.26 8.84 25.57
CA ILE A 12 -1.40 9.19 24.45
C ILE A 12 -0.17 8.28 24.55
N PHE A 13 -0.02 7.36 23.61
CA PHE A 13 1.21 6.59 23.45
C PHE A 13 2.28 7.50 22.84
N THR A 14 3.22 7.95 23.66
CA THR A 14 4.45 8.61 23.19
C THR A 14 5.49 7.55 22.86
N TYR A 15 6.02 7.58 21.64
CA TYR A 15 7.21 6.81 21.26
C TYR A 15 8.44 7.50 21.85
N GLU A 16 9.20 6.81 22.69
CA GLU A 16 10.51 7.29 23.16
C GLU A 16 11.55 7.04 22.06
N ASN A 17 12.24 8.10 21.63
CA ASN A 17 13.39 8.00 20.74
C ASN A 17 14.58 7.45 21.52
N HIS A 18 15.23 6.41 20.99
CA HIS A 18 16.52 5.94 21.48
C HIS A 18 17.60 6.75 20.77
N ASP A 19 18.25 7.65 21.51
CA ASP A 19 19.40 8.44 21.02
C ASP A 19 20.57 7.51 20.71
N ASP A 20 20.90 7.33 19.44
CA ASP A 20 22.22 6.85 19.00
C ASP A 20 22.99 8.05 18.44
N SER A 21 23.99 8.48 19.20
CA SER A 21 24.77 9.67 18.92
C SER A 21 25.76 9.42 17.78
N THR A 22 25.45 9.91 16.59
CA THR A 22 26.44 10.19 15.53
C THR A 22 26.40 11.66 15.17
N ASP A 23 27.37 12.41 15.69
CA ASP A 23 27.71 13.78 15.29
C ASP A 23 28.47 13.76 13.97
N CYS A 24 27.90 14.35 12.91
CA CYS A 24 28.60 14.87 11.72
C CYS A 24 27.62 15.74 10.88
N SER A 25 27.70 17.07 11.06
CA SER A 25 27.25 18.14 10.14
C SER A 25 25.95 17.89 9.34
N GLU A 26 24.82 18.32 9.88
CA GLU A 26 23.54 18.36 9.17
C GLU A 26 23.57 19.45 8.07
N ASP A 27 23.68 19.03 6.81
CA ASP A 27 23.31 19.86 5.68
C ASP A 27 21.79 20.10 5.77
N PRO A 28 21.29 21.35 5.86
CA PRO A 28 19.87 21.64 6.14
C PRO A 28 18.91 21.22 5.02
N ASP A 29 19.42 20.63 3.94
CA ASP A 29 18.68 20.13 2.78
C ASP A 29 18.79 18.59 2.60
N SER A 30 19.43 17.88 3.53
CA SER A 30 19.46 16.41 3.50
C SER A 30 18.13 15.84 4.05
N GLN A 31 17.08 15.83 3.22
CA GLN A 31 15.87 15.07 3.51
C GLN A 31 16.26 13.60 3.68
N GLN A 32 16.29 13.13 4.93
CA GLN A 32 16.65 11.75 5.24
C GLN A 32 15.63 10.81 4.57
N GLU A 33 16.11 9.91 3.71
CA GLU A 33 15.25 8.95 3.03
C GLU A 33 14.55 8.03 4.04
N PRO A 34 13.26 7.70 3.85
CA PRO A 34 12.55 6.79 4.73
C PRO A 34 13.24 5.43 4.79
N ASN A 35 13.50 4.93 6.00
CA ASN A 35 14.04 3.59 6.24
C ASN A 35 12.95 2.50 6.37
N PHE A 36 11.72 2.81 5.96
CA PHE A 36 10.56 1.93 6.06
C PHE A 36 9.76 1.96 4.76
N GLY A 37 8.91 0.94 4.58
CA GLY A 37 7.94 0.87 3.49
C GLY A 37 6.54 0.57 4.01
N LEU A 38 5.53 0.80 3.17
CA LEU A 38 4.12 0.56 3.47
C LEU A 38 3.53 -0.47 2.53
N LEU A 39 2.69 -1.35 3.08
CA LEU A 39 1.89 -2.30 2.32
C LEU A 39 0.42 -2.03 2.62
N PHE A 40 -0.36 -1.65 1.61
CA PHE A 40 -1.79 -1.37 1.77
C PHE A 40 -2.63 -2.49 1.17
N ASP A 41 -3.61 -2.97 1.92
CA ASP A 41 -4.76 -3.64 1.30
C ASP A 41 -5.52 -2.64 0.42
N ILE A 42 -6.21 -3.10 -0.63
CA ILE A 42 -6.98 -2.24 -1.53
C ILE A 42 -8.45 -2.19 -1.10
N ASP A 43 -9.08 -3.35 -0.99
CA ASP A 43 -10.54 -3.47 -0.90
C ASP A 43 -11.02 -3.29 0.54
N GLY A 44 -11.64 -2.15 0.84
CA GLY A 44 -12.07 -1.77 2.19
C GLY A 44 -11.05 -0.91 2.94
N VAL A 45 -9.84 -0.73 2.42
CA VAL A 45 -8.80 0.14 2.98
C VAL A 45 -8.57 1.38 2.11
N LEU A 46 -8.33 1.20 0.81
CA LEU A 46 -8.12 2.31 -0.13
C LEU A 46 -9.39 2.69 -0.88
N GLY A 47 -10.22 1.71 -1.19
CA GLY A 47 -11.45 1.93 -1.95
C GLY A 47 -12.51 0.87 -1.68
N ARG A 48 -13.73 1.15 -2.14
CA ARG A 48 -14.84 0.19 -2.19
C ARG A 48 -15.40 0.17 -3.60
N GLY A 49 -15.25 -0.96 -4.30
CA GLY A 49 -15.62 -1.05 -5.71
C GLY A 49 -14.75 -0.14 -6.57
N LEU A 50 -15.37 0.79 -7.30
CA LEU A 50 -14.67 1.74 -8.18
C LEU A 50 -14.40 3.11 -7.50
N GLU A 51 -14.82 3.28 -6.25
CA GLU A 51 -14.71 4.53 -5.52
C GLU A 51 -13.59 4.48 -4.47
N VAL A 52 -12.74 5.51 -4.47
CA VAL A 52 -11.71 5.71 -3.44
C VAL A 52 -12.34 6.16 -2.13
N LEU A 53 -11.80 5.69 -1.01
CA LEU A 53 -12.19 6.20 0.30
C LEU A 53 -11.60 7.60 0.51
N PRO A 54 -12.39 8.59 0.96
CA PRO A 54 -11.88 9.96 1.16
C PRO A 54 -10.66 10.01 2.09
N GLN A 55 -10.64 9.19 3.13
CA GLN A 55 -9.54 9.11 4.10
C GLN A 55 -8.25 8.56 3.45
N ALA A 56 -8.38 7.61 2.53
CA ALA A 56 -7.24 7.09 1.78
C ALA A 56 -6.67 8.16 0.84
N ALA A 57 -7.53 8.94 0.19
CA ALA A 57 -7.10 10.05 -0.66
C ALA A 57 -6.33 11.11 0.14
N GLU A 58 -6.78 11.45 1.36
CA GLU A 58 -6.03 12.37 2.23
C GLU A 58 -4.71 11.76 2.72
N ALA A 59 -4.70 10.48 3.11
CA ALA A 59 -3.48 9.80 3.56
C ALA A 59 -2.42 9.75 2.46
N PHE A 60 -2.81 9.43 1.21
CA PHE A 60 -1.87 9.37 0.09
C PHE A 60 -1.23 10.72 -0.22
N LYS A 61 -1.91 11.85 0.02
CA LYS A 61 -1.29 13.18 -0.12
C LYS A 61 -0.11 13.39 0.85
N LEU A 62 -0.10 12.71 2.00
CA LEU A 62 1.00 12.78 2.97
C LEU A 62 2.20 11.92 2.54
N LEU A 63 1.93 10.88 1.75
CA LEU A 63 2.92 9.94 1.23
C LEU A 63 3.57 10.43 -0.06
N CYS A 64 2.95 11.38 -0.76
CA CYS A 64 3.53 11.97 -1.96
C CYS A 64 4.55 13.08 -1.65
N ASP A 65 5.34 13.43 -2.65
CA ASP A 65 6.23 14.59 -2.65
C ASP A 65 5.46 15.92 -2.67
N PRO A 66 6.12 17.07 -2.41
CA PRO A 66 5.45 18.38 -2.43
C PRO A 66 4.73 18.69 -3.76
N ASP A 67 5.26 18.17 -4.87
CA ASP A 67 4.68 18.29 -6.21
C ASP A 67 3.53 17.29 -6.47
N LYS A 68 3.31 16.35 -5.56
CA LYS A 68 2.29 15.30 -5.56
C LYS A 68 2.32 14.39 -6.78
N LYS A 69 3.51 14.13 -7.32
CA LYS A 69 3.71 13.29 -8.52
C LYS A 69 4.22 11.91 -8.18
N GLU A 70 5.06 11.81 -7.17
CA GLU A 70 5.75 10.57 -6.81
C GLU A 70 5.61 10.28 -5.31
N LEU A 71 5.72 9.01 -4.95
CA LEU A 71 5.72 8.57 -3.57
C LEU A 71 7.09 8.81 -2.93
N ARG A 72 7.12 9.43 -1.75
CA ARG A 72 8.36 9.63 -0.98
C ARG A 72 8.74 8.40 -0.15
N VAL A 73 7.79 7.52 0.11
CA VAL A 73 7.97 6.28 0.87
C VAL A 73 7.71 5.12 -0.08
N PRO A 74 8.52 4.04 -0.06
CA PRO A 74 8.22 2.82 -0.81
C PRO A 74 6.83 2.26 -0.44
N VAL A 75 5.95 2.14 -1.42
CA VAL A 75 4.60 1.56 -1.24
C VAL A 75 4.41 0.36 -2.15
N ALA A 76 3.85 -0.70 -1.59
CA ALA A 76 3.24 -1.79 -2.32
C ALA A 76 1.75 -1.91 -1.96
N LEU A 77 0.98 -2.46 -2.88
CA LEU A 77 -0.47 -2.60 -2.82
C LEU A 77 -0.77 -4.09 -2.92
N VAL A 78 -1.45 -4.64 -1.92
CA VAL A 78 -1.83 -6.06 -1.88
C VAL A 78 -3.35 -6.17 -1.92
N THR A 79 -3.87 -7.16 -2.63
CA THR A 79 -5.32 -7.45 -2.61
C THR A 79 -5.54 -8.94 -2.79
N ASN A 80 -6.57 -9.45 -2.10
CA ASN A 80 -7.08 -10.81 -2.33
C ASN A 80 -7.90 -10.91 -3.63
N GLY A 81 -8.08 -9.81 -4.37
CA GLY A 81 -8.72 -9.80 -5.67
C GLY A 81 -7.92 -10.58 -6.72
N SER A 82 -8.65 -11.30 -7.56
CA SER A 82 -8.14 -11.85 -8.82
C SER A 82 -8.57 -10.96 -9.98
N GLY A 83 -7.75 -10.84 -11.02
CA GLY A 83 -8.11 -10.08 -12.22
C GLY A 83 -6.88 -9.63 -12.99
N ASP A 84 -7.11 -8.75 -13.96
CA ASP A 84 -6.03 -8.16 -14.74
C ASP A 84 -5.25 -7.12 -13.92
N ALA A 85 -3.94 -7.37 -13.75
CA ALA A 85 -3.06 -6.49 -12.96
C ALA A 85 -3.00 -5.07 -13.53
N ALA A 86 -2.96 -4.93 -14.86
CA ALA A 86 -2.92 -3.62 -15.51
C ALA A 86 -4.17 -2.78 -15.19
N THR A 87 -5.35 -3.41 -15.16
CA THR A 87 -6.59 -2.75 -14.75
C THR A 87 -6.51 -2.23 -13.31
N LYS A 88 -5.97 -3.02 -12.37
CA LYS A 88 -5.82 -2.61 -10.96
C LYS A 88 -4.80 -1.47 -10.81
N VAL A 89 -3.67 -1.55 -11.51
CA VAL A 89 -2.66 -0.47 -11.55
C VAL A 89 -3.30 0.83 -12.04
N GLN A 90 -3.98 0.80 -13.19
CA GLN A 90 -4.64 2.00 -13.75
C GLN A 90 -5.69 2.58 -12.80
N MET A 91 -6.48 1.72 -12.14
CA MET A 91 -7.48 2.14 -11.17
C MET A 91 -6.86 2.89 -10.00
N VAL A 92 -5.81 2.34 -9.39
CA VAL A 92 -5.16 2.95 -8.23
C VAL A 92 -4.39 4.22 -8.62
N SER A 93 -3.68 4.19 -9.76
CA SER A 93 -3.02 5.39 -10.32
C SER A 93 -4.02 6.53 -10.52
N LYS A 94 -5.21 6.23 -11.05
CA LYS A 94 -6.27 7.22 -11.24
C LYS A 94 -6.84 7.76 -9.92
N TRP A 95 -6.99 6.94 -8.89
CA TRP A 95 -7.52 7.38 -7.60
C TRP A 95 -6.63 8.41 -6.91
N PHE A 96 -5.31 8.21 -6.98
CA PHE A 96 -4.35 9.03 -6.23
C PHE A 96 -3.59 10.02 -7.11
N GLY A 97 -3.74 9.95 -8.44
CA GLY A 97 -3.05 10.84 -9.37
C GLY A 97 -1.53 10.61 -9.46
N ILE A 98 -1.07 9.42 -9.06
CA ILE A 98 0.34 9.02 -9.05
C ILE A 98 0.56 7.85 -10.02
N ASN A 99 1.78 7.70 -10.50
CA ASN A 99 2.11 6.56 -11.35
C ASN A 99 2.46 5.33 -10.48
N ILE A 100 1.58 4.33 -10.47
CA ILE A 100 1.87 3.03 -9.85
C ILE A 100 2.51 2.11 -10.89
N HIS A 101 3.66 1.52 -10.54
CA HIS A 101 4.28 0.48 -11.35
C HIS A 101 3.58 -0.88 -11.14
N PRO A 102 3.44 -1.74 -12.16
CA PRO A 102 2.83 -3.06 -12.01
C PRO A 102 3.42 -3.92 -10.89
N ASP A 103 4.73 -3.87 -10.68
CA ASP A 103 5.42 -4.63 -9.63
C ASP A 103 5.06 -4.17 -8.20
N GLN A 104 4.46 -2.98 -8.05
CA GLN A 104 3.94 -2.52 -6.77
C GLN A 104 2.58 -3.13 -6.45
N VAL A 105 1.93 -3.84 -7.38
CA VAL A 105 0.61 -4.45 -7.17
C VAL A 105 0.74 -5.97 -7.05
N ILE A 106 0.37 -6.49 -5.90
CA ILE A 106 0.37 -7.91 -5.57
C ILE A 106 -1.09 -8.37 -5.50
N LEU A 107 -1.45 -9.27 -6.42
CA LEU A 107 -2.78 -9.87 -6.48
C LEU A 107 -2.78 -11.25 -5.80
N ALA A 108 -3.96 -11.76 -5.45
CA ALA A 108 -4.11 -13.12 -4.91
C ALA A 108 -3.36 -14.22 -5.70
N PRO A 109 -3.41 -14.25 -7.05
CA PRO A 109 -2.69 -15.28 -7.82
C PRO A 109 -1.19 -15.01 -8.00
N SER A 110 -0.65 -13.84 -7.65
CA SER A 110 0.77 -13.51 -7.87
C SER A 110 1.76 -14.56 -7.32
N PRO A 111 1.53 -15.19 -6.15
CA PRO A 111 2.39 -16.27 -5.68
C PRO A 111 2.47 -17.50 -6.59
N LEU A 112 1.51 -17.72 -7.51
CA LEU A 112 1.53 -18.87 -8.42
C LEU A 112 2.72 -18.84 -9.39
N SER A 113 3.25 -17.66 -9.70
CA SER A 113 4.40 -17.47 -10.57
C SER A 113 5.68 -18.14 -10.05
N VAL A 114 5.83 -18.32 -8.72
CA VAL A 114 7.04 -18.93 -8.14
C VAL A 114 6.97 -20.45 -8.02
N TYR A 115 5.79 -21.07 -8.13
CA TYR A 115 5.63 -22.53 -8.04
C TYR A 115 5.89 -23.24 -9.36
N LYS A 116 7.12 -23.07 -9.88
CA LYS A 116 7.58 -23.57 -11.18
C LYS A 116 7.43 -25.08 -11.34
N GLU A 117 7.44 -25.82 -10.24
CA GLU A 117 7.25 -27.28 -10.19
C GLU A 117 5.88 -27.78 -10.69
N TYR A 118 4.90 -26.88 -10.86
CA TYR A 118 3.59 -27.20 -11.42
C TYR A 118 3.38 -26.67 -12.84
N HIS A 119 4.27 -25.84 -13.38
CA HIS A 119 4.07 -25.18 -14.69
C HIS A 119 4.02 -26.18 -15.86
N ASP A 120 4.77 -27.28 -15.77
CA ASP A 120 4.79 -28.34 -16.80
C ASP A 120 3.81 -29.50 -16.52
N LYS A 121 2.90 -29.34 -15.55
CA LYS A 121 1.96 -30.38 -15.14
C LYS A 121 0.55 -30.08 -15.59
N CYS A 122 -0.28 -31.12 -15.69
CA CYS A 122 -1.71 -30.96 -15.85
C CYS A 122 -2.30 -30.40 -14.54
N VAL A 123 -2.68 -29.13 -14.55
CA VAL A 123 -3.25 -28.42 -13.41
C VAL A 123 -4.66 -27.92 -13.73
N LEU A 124 -5.57 -28.05 -12.76
CA LEU A 124 -6.89 -27.43 -12.84
C LEU A 124 -6.79 -26.02 -12.26
N PHE A 125 -6.91 -25.00 -13.11
CA PHE A 125 -6.91 -23.61 -12.70
C PHE A 125 -8.35 -23.09 -12.59
N ILE A 126 -8.76 -22.64 -11.40
CA ILE A 126 -10.13 -22.18 -11.10
C ILE A 126 -10.07 -20.71 -10.69
N GLY A 127 -10.97 -19.88 -11.22
CA GLY A 127 -11.05 -18.46 -10.89
C GLY A 127 -12.08 -17.71 -11.73
N GLN A 128 -11.99 -16.38 -11.72
CA GLN A 128 -12.80 -15.49 -12.54
C GLN A 128 -11.91 -14.69 -13.49
N GLY A 129 -12.44 -14.32 -14.67
CA GLY A 129 -11.74 -13.51 -15.66
C GLY A 129 -10.98 -14.34 -16.70
N ASN A 130 -9.92 -13.76 -17.28
CA ASN A 130 -9.11 -14.45 -18.28
C ASN A 130 -8.10 -15.40 -17.60
N ILE A 131 -8.63 -16.51 -17.10
CA ILE A 131 -7.89 -17.53 -16.34
C ILE A 131 -6.73 -18.10 -17.16
N ILE A 132 -6.92 -18.29 -18.47
CA ILE A 132 -5.87 -18.81 -19.35
C ILE A 132 -4.71 -17.81 -19.44
N LYS A 133 -4.98 -16.51 -19.55
CA LYS A 133 -3.92 -15.50 -19.52
C LYS A 133 -3.16 -15.56 -18.20
N LEU A 134 -3.88 -15.54 -17.08
CA LEU A 134 -3.30 -15.56 -15.74
C LEU A 134 -2.46 -16.83 -15.45
N ALA A 135 -2.87 -17.98 -15.99
CA ALA A 135 -2.11 -19.22 -15.84
C ALA A 135 -0.81 -19.24 -16.67
N ASN A 136 -0.68 -18.35 -17.67
CA ASN A 136 0.50 -18.23 -18.53
C ASN A 136 1.35 -16.99 -18.22
N GLU A 137 0.95 -16.16 -17.24
CA GLU A 137 1.75 -15.05 -16.69
C GLU A 137 2.75 -15.58 -15.64
#